data_AF-A0A1H9YJG7-F1
#
_entry.id   AF-A0A1H9YJG7-F1
#
_cell.length_a   1.000
_cell.length_b   1.000
_cell.length_c   1.000
_cell.angle_alpha   90.00
_cell.angle_beta   90.00
_cell.angle_gamma   90.00
#
_symmetry.space_group_name_H-M   'P 1'
#
loop_
_entity.id
_entity.type
_entity.pdbx_description
1 polymer ?
#
loop_
_entity_poly.entity_id
_entity_poly.type
_entity_poly.pdbx_seq_one_letter_code
_entity_poly.pdbx_strand_id
1 'polypeptide(L)'
;MDIQVDSREKSKAIHKILSEFDNQGVRWYVSKLPWGDYMNLDNPRLIIDRKQNLTELTNNVIQDHKRFVSELEKAKEHGVKLIILVEHGGMIKSLDDVIWWKNPRSEKRVKGEDGKWHTELVVYKREIVDKRTNNKYTREFHPTTGLELYKILVTMQEKYDVSFQFCDKRQTGKRIIDILNNYKVV
;
A
#
# COMPACT_ATOMS: atom_id res chain seq x y z
N MET A 1 17.12 -19.25 -5.72
CA MET A 1 16.14 -18.16 -5.88
C MET A 1 16.53 -17.28 -7.04
N ASP A 2 15.64 -17.23 -8.03
CA ASP A 2 15.67 -16.29 -9.14
C ASP A 2 14.45 -15.36 -9.01
N ILE A 3 14.70 -14.06 -8.89
CA ILE A 3 13.63 -13.06 -8.73
C ILE A 3 13.25 -12.48 -10.10
N GLN A 4 12.00 -12.67 -10.50
CA GLN A 4 11.41 -11.90 -11.59
C GLN A 4 10.93 -10.55 -11.05
N VAL A 5 11.37 -9.47 -11.69
CA VAL A 5 10.98 -8.09 -11.39
C VAL A 5 10.04 -7.59 -12.47
N ASP A 6 8.91 -7.00 -12.10
CA ASP A 6 7.94 -6.47 -13.05
C ASP A 6 8.53 -5.33 -13.89
N SER A 7 8.26 -5.34 -15.19
CA SER A 7 8.80 -4.35 -16.12
C SER A 7 8.26 -2.92 -15.97
N ARG A 8 7.17 -2.71 -15.22
CA ARG A 8 6.61 -1.38 -14.94
C ARG A 8 7.39 -0.66 -13.85
N GLU A 9 8.27 -1.35 -13.14
CA GLU A 9 9.11 -0.74 -12.12
C GLU A 9 10.09 0.27 -12.69
N LYS A 10 10.14 1.45 -12.07
CA LYS A 10 11.00 2.54 -12.54
C LYS A 10 12.43 2.27 -12.08
N SER A 11 13.37 2.16 -13.02
CA SER A 11 14.79 1.87 -12.76
C SER A 11 15.40 2.70 -11.61
N LYS A 12 15.12 4.01 -11.56
CA LYS A 12 15.60 4.89 -10.48
C LYS A 12 15.04 4.53 -9.09
N ALA A 13 13.81 4.03 -9.02
CA ALA A 13 13.17 3.64 -7.76
C ALA A 13 13.72 2.32 -7.23
N ILE A 14 14.01 1.37 -8.13
CA ILE A 14 14.46 0.02 -7.75
C ILE A 14 15.97 -0.15 -7.73
N HIS A 15 16.77 0.83 -8.15
CA HIS A 15 18.22 0.69 -8.27
C HIS A 15 18.86 0.11 -6.98
N LYS A 16 18.49 0.64 -5.81
CA LYS A 16 19.01 0.15 -4.52
C LYS A 16 18.52 -1.26 -4.17
N ILE A 17 17.32 -1.63 -4.61
CA ILE A 17 16.75 -2.96 -4.43
C ILE A 17 17.56 -3.97 -5.25
N LEU A 18 17.81 -3.66 -6.52
CA LEU A 18 18.59 -4.52 -7.42
C LEU A 18 20.04 -4.66 -6.95
N SER A 19 20.67 -3.56 -6.49
CA SER A 19 22.01 -3.64 -5.90
C SER A 19 22.05 -4.54 -4.66
N GLU A 20 20.99 -4.55 -3.85
CA GLU A 20 20.91 -5.48 -2.72
C GLU A 20 20.76 -6.94 -3.18
N PHE A 21 20.04 -7.19 -4.28
CA PHE A 21 19.96 -8.53 -4.88
C PHE A 21 21.33 -9.00 -5.35
N ASP A 22 22.06 -8.14 -6.06
CA ASP A 22 23.42 -8.43 -6.54
C ASP A 22 24.39 -8.69 -5.36
N ASN A 23 24.34 -7.85 -4.32
CA ASN A 23 25.18 -7.99 -3.12
C ASN A 23 24.94 -9.31 -2.39
N GLN A 24 23.71 -9.82 -2.40
CA GLN A 24 23.36 -11.10 -1.78
C GLN A 24 23.48 -12.30 -2.75
N GLY A 25 23.99 -12.08 -3.98
CA GLY A 25 24.14 -13.13 -4.99
C GLY A 25 22.81 -13.70 -5.51
N VAL A 26 21.71 -12.95 -5.38
CA VAL A 26 20.40 -13.33 -5.89
C VAL A 26 20.32 -12.95 -7.36
N ARG A 27 20.08 -13.92 -8.23
CA ARG A 27 19.89 -13.65 -9.66
C ARG A 27 18.50 -13.04 -9.87
N TRP A 28 18.41 -12.09 -10.79
CA TRP A 28 17.15 -11.45 -11.13
C TRP A 28 17.08 -11.12 -12.61
N TYR A 29 15.86 -10.96 -13.12
CA TYR A 29 15.59 -10.48 -14.47
C TYR A 29 14.30 -9.67 -14.50
N VAL A 30 14.12 -8.89 -15.58
CA VAL A 30 12.95 -8.02 -15.75
C VAL A 30 12.05 -8.56 -16.84
N SER A 31 10.76 -8.72 -16.53
CA SER A 31 9.71 -8.96 -17.51
C SER A 31 8.34 -8.63 -16.92
N LYS A 32 7.30 -8.56 -17.75
CA LYS A 32 5.95 -8.20 -17.27
C LYS A 32 5.37 -9.31 -16.39
N LEU A 33 4.93 -8.97 -15.20
CA LEU A 33 4.18 -9.85 -14.30
C LEU A 33 2.66 -9.64 -14.44
N PRO A 34 1.86 -10.71 -14.32
CA PRO A 34 0.40 -10.59 -14.26
C PRO A 34 -0.07 -9.92 -12.95
N TRP A 35 0.64 -10.15 -11.84
CA TRP A 35 0.34 -9.59 -10.52
C TRP A 35 1.62 -9.11 -9.83
N GLY A 36 1.52 -8.03 -9.07
CA GLY A 36 2.60 -7.47 -8.25
C GLY A 36 3.86 -7.07 -9.02
N ASP A 37 4.94 -6.93 -8.26
CA ASP A 37 6.21 -6.34 -8.70
C ASP A 37 7.40 -7.30 -8.60
N TYR A 38 7.37 -8.26 -7.66
CA TYR A 38 8.45 -9.22 -7.45
C TYR A 38 7.91 -10.63 -7.22
N MET A 39 8.50 -11.61 -7.88
CA MET A 39 8.12 -13.01 -7.79
C MET A 39 9.35 -13.91 -7.72
N ASN A 40 9.30 -14.96 -6.91
CA ASN A 40 10.32 -16.01 -6.89
C ASN A 40 9.96 -17.10 -7.91
N LEU A 41 10.86 -17.42 -8.85
CA LEU A 41 10.62 -18.52 -9.79
C LEU A 41 10.57 -19.91 -9.14
N ASP A 42 11.24 -20.08 -8.00
CA ASP A 42 11.20 -21.34 -7.24
C ASP A 42 9.86 -21.50 -6.49
N ASN A 43 9.11 -20.41 -6.30
CA ASN A 43 7.79 -20.38 -5.67
C ASN A 43 6.90 -19.30 -6.32
N PRO A 44 6.41 -19.53 -7.56
CA PRO A 44 5.77 -18.49 -8.37
C PRO A 44 4.39 -18.07 -7.89
N ARG A 45 3.80 -18.80 -6.92
CA ARG A 45 2.54 -18.42 -6.29
C ARG A 45 2.73 -17.41 -5.16
N LEU A 46 3.96 -17.11 -4.76
CA LEU A 46 4.26 -16.06 -3.80
C LEU A 46 4.72 -14.81 -4.53
N ILE A 47 3.91 -13.75 -4.45
CA ILE A 47 4.16 -12.49 -5.16
C ILE A 47 4.14 -11.33 -4.17
N ILE A 48 5.07 -10.39 -4.35
CA ILE A 48 5.11 -9.13 -3.62
C ILE A 48 4.65 -8.02 -4.54
N ASP A 49 3.68 -7.22 -4.08
CA ASP A 49 3.29 -5.94 -4.66
C ASP A 49 3.76 -4.83 -3.71
N ARG A 50 4.59 -3.91 -4.21
CA ARG A 50 5.23 -2.90 -3.39
C ARG A 50 4.40 -1.62 -3.41
N LYS A 51 4.33 -0.95 -2.27
CA LYS A 51 3.76 0.39 -2.15
C LYS A 51 4.74 1.31 -1.45
N GLN A 52 4.96 2.50 -1.99
CA GLN A 52 5.97 3.44 -1.52
C GLN A 52 5.71 3.94 -0.09
N ASN A 53 4.46 3.93 0.38
CA ASN A 53 4.05 4.29 1.75
C ASN A 53 2.54 4.09 1.95
N LEU A 54 2.08 4.28 3.19
CA LEU A 54 0.66 4.27 3.57
C LEU A 54 -0.22 5.27 2.81
N THR A 55 0.30 6.40 2.31
CA THR A 55 -0.51 7.36 1.53
C THR A 55 -0.93 6.75 0.20
N GLU A 56 0.00 6.07 -0.48
CA GLU A 56 -0.30 5.34 -1.72
C GLU A 56 -1.31 4.23 -1.47
N LEU A 57 -1.07 3.42 -0.42
CA LEU A 57 -1.99 2.34 -0.05
C LEU A 57 -3.39 2.88 0.31
N THR A 58 -3.47 4.01 1.02
CA THR A 58 -4.74 4.69 1.33
C THR A 58 -5.48 5.07 0.05
N ASN A 59 -4.79 5.63 -0.93
CA ASN A 59 -5.42 5.97 -2.20
C ASN A 59 -5.91 4.71 -2.93
N ASN A 60 -5.15 3.60 -2.89
CA ASN A 60 -5.57 2.34 -3.51
C ASN A 60 -6.84 1.76 -2.87
N VAL A 61 -6.98 1.83 -1.54
CA VAL A 61 -8.15 1.27 -0.85
C VAL A 61 -9.36 2.21 -0.80
N ILE A 62 -9.17 3.52 -1.04
CA ILE A 62 -10.26 4.50 -1.02
C ILE A 62 -10.67 4.94 -2.42
N GLN A 63 -9.74 5.44 -3.23
CA GLN A 63 -10.03 6.06 -4.52
C GLN A 63 -9.98 5.03 -5.65
N ASP A 64 -8.91 4.24 -5.72
CA ASP A 64 -8.71 3.22 -6.76
C ASP A 64 -9.24 1.83 -6.34
N HIS A 65 -10.16 1.81 -5.37
CA HIS A 65 -10.61 0.61 -4.67
C HIS A 65 -11.04 -0.52 -5.61
N LYS A 66 -11.80 -0.19 -6.67
CA LYS A 66 -12.29 -1.20 -7.63
C LYS A 66 -11.15 -1.93 -8.33
N ARG A 67 -10.12 -1.20 -8.76
CA ARG A 67 -8.96 -1.78 -9.43
C ARG A 67 -8.15 -2.62 -8.45
N PHE A 68 -7.86 -2.06 -7.28
CA PHE A 68 -7.08 -2.73 -6.25
C PHE A 68 -7.74 -4.06 -5.83
N VAL A 69 -9.05 -4.03 -5.53
CA VAL A 69 -9.82 -5.24 -5.20
C VAL A 69 -9.81 -6.25 -6.34
N SER A 70 -9.98 -5.83 -7.60
CA SER A 70 -9.95 -6.76 -8.73
C SER A 70 -8.61 -7.48 -8.86
N GLU A 71 -7.50 -6.80 -8.58
CA GLU A 71 -6.17 -7.42 -8.58
C GLU A 71 -6.03 -8.45 -7.44
N LEU A 72 -6.55 -8.15 -6.24
CA LEU A 72 -6.58 -9.09 -5.10
C LEU A 72 -7.47 -10.31 -5.36
N GLU A 73 -8.68 -10.10 -5.89
CA GLU A 73 -9.63 -11.18 -6.21
C GLU A 73 -9.04 -12.13 -7.24
N LYS A 74 -8.46 -11.60 -8.32
CA LYS A 74 -7.80 -12.42 -9.35
C LYS A 74 -6.61 -13.21 -8.78
N ALA A 75 -5.79 -12.59 -7.93
CA ALA A 75 -4.67 -13.30 -7.29
C ALA A 75 -5.19 -14.48 -6.47
N LYS A 76 -6.21 -14.26 -5.63
CA LYS A 76 -6.86 -15.29 -4.82
C LYS A 76 -7.46 -16.41 -5.68
N GLU A 77 -8.19 -16.08 -6.74
CA GLU A 77 -8.78 -17.05 -7.68
C GLU A 77 -7.74 -17.96 -8.32
N HIS A 78 -6.52 -17.46 -8.56
CA HIS A 78 -5.41 -18.22 -9.14
C HIS A 78 -4.51 -18.89 -8.09
N GLY A 79 -4.89 -18.84 -6.80
CA GLY A 79 -4.09 -19.40 -5.70
C GLY A 79 -2.76 -18.71 -5.50
N VAL A 80 -2.66 -17.43 -5.86
CA VAL A 80 -1.48 -16.59 -5.64
C VAL A 80 -1.59 -15.96 -4.25
N LYS A 81 -0.58 -16.23 -3.41
CA LYS A 81 -0.39 -15.52 -2.15
C LYS A 81 0.26 -14.17 -2.43
N LEU A 82 -0.54 -13.11 -2.34
CA LEU A 82 -0.07 -11.74 -2.52
C LEU A 82 0.35 -11.10 -1.19
N ILE A 83 1.53 -10.50 -1.18
CA ILE A 83 2.06 -9.71 -0.06
C ILE A 83 2.18 -8.27 -0.51
N ILE A 84 1.45 -7.36 0.15
CA ILE A 84 1.61 -5.93 -0.05
C ILE A 84 2.74 -5.45 0.87
N LEU A 85 3.90 -5.14 0.29
CA LEU A 85 5.05 -4.61 1.03
C LEU A 85 5.05 -3.07 1.00
N VAL A 86 4.76 -2.46 2.15
CA VAL A 86 4.65 -1.01 2.31
C VAL A 86 5.95 -0.41 2.84
N GLU A 87 6.58 0.45 2.05
CA GLU A 87 7.85 1.12 2.38
C GLU A 87 7.66 2.38 3.26
N HIS A 88 6.98 2.25 4.40
CA HIS A 88 6.71 3.41 5.24
C HIS A 88 7.87 3.80 6.15
N GLY A 89 8.49 2.83 6.83
CA GLY A 89 9.51 3.04 7.86
C GLY A 89 9.01 3.79 9.10
N GLY A 90 9.97 4.29 9.89
CA GLY A 90 9.68 5.06 11.11
C GLY A 90 9.06 4.20 12.22
N MET A 91 7.96 4.68 12.80
CA MET A 91 7.23 3.97 13.85
C MET A 91 6.25 2.92 13.32
N ILE A 92 5.98 2.89 12.01
CA ILE A 92 5.05 1.92 11.40
C ILE A 92 5.84 0.68 10.98
N LYS A 93 5.75 -0.39 11.76
CA LYS A 93 6.47 -1.66 11.55
C LYS A 93 5.54 -2.84 11.35
N SER A 94 4.26 -2.67 11.67
CA SER A 94 3.22 -3.68 11.62
C SER A 94 1.88 -3.07 11.21
N LEU A 95 0.90 -3.94 10.97
CA LEU A 95 -0.45 -3.51 10.67
C LEU A 95 -1.07 -2.73 11.84
N ASP A 96 -0.83 -3.14 13.08
CA ASP A 96 -1.37 -2.49 14.28
C ASP A 96 -0.85 -1.06 14.45
N ASP A 97 0.41 -0.80 14.05
CA ASP A 97 0.98 0.55 14.11
C ASP A 97 0.24 1.54 13.21
N VAL A 98 -0.46 1.07 12.17
CA VAL A 98 -1.23 1.91 11.24
C VAL A 98 -2.29 2.73 11.95
N ILE A 99 -2.80 2.26 13.11
CA ILE A 99 -3.73 3.01 13.96
C ILE A 99 -3.17 4.40 14.31
N TRP A 100 -1.86 4.49 14.50
CA TRP A 100 -1.15 5.71 14.89
C TRP A 100 -0.66 6.54 13.70
N TRP A 101 -0.89 6.07 12.47
CA TRP A 101 -0.52 6.82 11.28
C TRP A 101 -1.39 8.08 11.14
N LYS A 102 -0.72 9.22 11.00
CA LYS A 102 -1.37 10.49 10.65
C LYS A 102 -1.33 10.67 9.14
N ASN A 103 -2.51 10.71 8.54
CA ASN A 103 -2.65 10.94 7.10
C ASN A 103 -2.08 12.33 6.74
N PRO A 104 -1.06 12.44 5.86
CA PRO A 104 -0.49 13.74 5.49
C PRO A 104 -1.50 14.73 4.90
N ARG A 105 -2.67 14.25 4.46
CA ARG A 105 -3.75 15.08 3.91
C ARG A 105 -4.77 15.52 4.96
N SER A 106 -4.61 15.12 6.24
CA SER A 106 -5.52 15.51 7.33
C SER A 106 -5.44 16.98 7.69
N GLU A 107 -4.33 17.63 7.35
CA GLU A 107 -4.03 19.01 7.71
C GLU A 107 -3.59 19.81 6.48
N LYS A 108 -3.93 21.10 6.45
CA LYS A 108 -3.48 22.05 5.44
C LYS A 108 -2.91 23.29 6.11
N ARG A 109 -1.92 23.91 5.46
CA ARG A 109 -1.44 25.23 5.86
C ARG A 109 -2.27 26.30 5.15
N VAL A 110 -2.82 27.21 5.93
CA VAL A 110 -3.59 28.36 5.44
C VAL A 110 -2.97 29.65 5.96
N LYS A 111 -3.11 30.72 5.19
CA LYS A 111 -2.64 32.06 5.58
C LYS A 111 -3.84 32.84 6.10
N GLY A 112 -3.77 33.28 7.35
CA GLY A 112 -4.80 34.10 7.96
C GLY A 112 -4.84 35.51 7.37
N GLU A 113 -5.92 36.23 7.68
CA GLU A 113 -6.07 37.64 7.31
C GLU A 113 -4.97 38.52 7.93
N ASP A 114 -4.41 38.10 9.07
CA ASP A 114 -3.26 38.71 9.73
C ASP A 114 -1.91 38.43 9.03
N GLY A 115 -1.94 37.70 7.91
CA GLY A 115 -0.77 37.32 7.14
C GLY A 115 0.04 36.15 7.71
N LYS A 116 -0.36 35.58 8.86
CA LYS A 116 0.36 34.47 9.50
C LYS A 116 -0.12 33.12 9.00
N TRP A 117 0.77 32.15 8.99
CA TRP A 117 0.44 30.77 8.63
C TRP A 117 -0.05 30.00 9.84
N HIS A 118 -1.17 29.32 9.71
CA HIS A 118 -1.67 28.36 10.69
C HIS A 118 -2.03 27.03 10.02
N THR A 119 -2.11 25.98 10.82
CA THR A 119 -2.49 24.63 10.38
C THR A 119 -3.96 24.42 10.72
N GLU A 120 -4.73 24.00 9.73
CA GLU A 120 -6.14 23.64 9.88
C GLU A 120 -6.37 22.19 9.49
N LEU A 121 -7.35 21.55 10.14
CA LEU A 121 -7.84 20.25 9.70
C LEU A 121 -8.57 20.38 8.36
N VAL A 122 -8.32 19.42 7.48
CA VAL A 122 -8.98 19.35 6.18
C VAL A 122 -10.37 18.74 6.35
N VAL A 123 -11.39 19.49 5.95
CA VAL A 123 -12.79 19.07 5.93
C VAL A 123 -13.34 19.29 4.52
N TYR A 124 -13.96 18.26 3.96
CA TYR A 124 -14.68 18.35 2.69
C TYR A 124 -16.17 18.42 2.96
N LYS A 125 -16.86 19.42 2.39
CA LYS A 125 -18.31 19.56 2.47
C LYS A 125 -18.93 19.10 1.16
N ARG A 126 -19.97 18.26 1.24
CA ARG A 126 -20.76 17.84 0.08
C ARG A 126 -22.24 17.94 0.40
N GLU A 127 -23.02 18.42 -0.57
CA GLU A 127 -24.47 18.34 -0.50
C GLU A 127 -24.90 16.89 -0.79
N ILE A 128 -25.68 16.32 0.12
CA ILE A 128 -26.25 14.98 0.01
C ILE A 128 -27.75 15.13 -0.15
N VAL A 129 -28.31 14.38 -1.10
CA VAL A 129 -29.76 14.21 -1.25
C VAL A 129 -30.16 12.94 -0.51
N ASP A 130 -31.02 13.07 0.49
CA ASP A 130 -31.67 11.93 1.12
C ASP A 130 -32.65 11.31 0.12
N LYS A 131 -32.38 10.07 -0.31
CA LYS A 131 -33.22 9.39 -1.32
C LYS A 131 -34.63 9.06 -0.83
N ARG A 132 -34.88 9.06 0.49
CA ARG A 132 -36.18 8.75 1.08
C ARG A 132 -37.03 10.01 1.23
N THR A 133 -36.42 11.11 1.63
CA THR A 133 -37.14 12.38 1.92
C THR A 133 -37.00 13.44 0.82
N ASN A 134 -36.11 13.22 -0.15
CA ASN A 134 -35.70 14.19 -1.17
C ASN A 134 -35.12 15.50 -0.61
N ASN A 135 -34.82 15.54 0.69
CA ASN A 135 -34.21 16.69 1.34
C ASN A 135 -32.71 16.75 1.07
N LYS A 136 -32.21 17.98 0.98
CA LYS A 136 -30.78 18.27 0.82
C LYS A 136 -30.19 18.67 2.15
N TYR A 137 -29.02 18.12 2.46
CA TYR A 137 -28.23 18.55 3.61
C TYR A 137 -26.73 18.53 3.28
N THR A 138 -25.96 19.39 3.93
CA THR A 138 -24.51 19.36 3.80
C THR A 138 -23.91 18.39 4.81
N ARG A 139 -23.05 17.50 4.34
CA ARG A 139 -22.28 16.59 5.19
C ARG A 139 -20.79 16.89 5.09
N GLU A 140 -20.13 16.85 6.23
CA GLU A 140 -18.68 16.95 6.35
C GLU A 140 -18.02 15.58 6.26
N PHE A 141 -16.89 15.54 5.56
CA PHE A 141 -16.05 14.38 5.39
C PHE A 141 -14.62 14.74 5.74
N HIS A 142 -13.93 13.82 6.40
CA HIS A 142 -12.54 13.98 6.79
C HIS A 142 -11.67 13.00 5.99
N PRO A 143 -10.39 13.34 5.74
CA PRO A 143 -9.41 12.37 5.26
C PRO A 143 -9.34 11.14 6.15
N THR A 144 -9.14 9.98 5.54
CA THR A 144 -9.05 8.68 6.24
C THR A 144 -8.00 8.73 7.33
N THR A 145 -8.41 8.39 8.55
CA THR A 145 -7.56 8.27 9.75
C THR A 145 -6.79 6.95 9.75
N GLY A 146 -5.73 6.86 10.57
CA GLY A 146 -4.99 5.61 10.77
C GLY A 146 -5.87 4.45 11.25
N LEU A 147 -6.80 4.70 12.19
CA LEU A 147 -7.73 3.70 12.68
C LEU A 147 -8.71 3.20 11.60
N GLU A 148 -9.24 4.11 10.76
CA GLU A 148 -10.09 3.72 9.63
C GLU A 148 -9.32 2.89 8.61
N LEU A 149 -8.09 3.30 8.28
CA LEU A 149 -7.23 2.55 7.37
C LEU A 149 -6.92 1.16 7.92
N TYR A 150 -6.49 1.06 9.18
CA TYR A 150 -6.25 -0.21 9.85
C TYR A 150 -7.43 -1.18 9.71
N LYS A 151 -8.65 -0.72 10.02
CA LYS A 151 -9.87 -1.55 9.90
C LYS A 151 -10.10 -2.04 8.47
N ILE A 152 -9.92 -1.16 7.48
CA ILE A 152 -10.05 -1.53 6.06
C ILE A 152 -9.03 -2.61 5.70
N LEU A 153 -7.77 -2.44 6.09
CA LEU A 153 -6.68 -3.37 5.76
C LEU A 153 -6.88 -4.73 6.44
N VAL A 154 -7.31 -4.77 7.71
CA VAL A 154 -7.64 -6.03 8.40
C VAL A 154 -8.76 -6.79 7.67
N THR A 155 -9.85 -6.10 7.31
CA THR A 155 -10.95 -6.71 6.55
C THR A 155 -10.47 -7.22 5.19
N MET A 156 -9.61 -6.48 4.49
CA MET A 156 -9.04 -6.92 3.21
C MET A 156 -8.14 -8.15 3.38
N GLN A 157 -7.36 -8.20 4.45
CA GLN A 157 -6.46 -9.33 4.75
C GLN A 157 -7.24 -10.65 4.84
N GLU A 158 -8.32 -10.66 5.61
CA GLU A 158 -9.18 -11.83 5.78
C GLU A 158 -9.96 -12.16 4.49
N LYS A 159 -10.58 -11.15 3.88
CA LYS A 159 -11.46 -11.36 2.73
C LYS A 159 -10.71 -11.87 1.50
N TYR A 160 -9.52 -11.33 1.24
CA TYR A 160 -8.79 -11.56 0.00
C TYR A 160 -7.55 -12.44 0.16
N ASP A 161 -7.26 -12.95 1.36
CA ASP A 161 -6.06 -13.73 1.67
C ASP A 161 -4.75 -13.00 1.26
N VAL A 162 -4.76 -11.68 1.34
CA VAL A 162 -3.58 -10.83 1.16
C VAL A 162 -2.84 -10.69 2.49
N SER A 163 -1.57 -10.29 2.49
CA SER A 163 -0.86 -9.94 3.73
C SER A 163 -0.18 -8.58 3.61
N PHE A 164 -0.31 -7.74 4.62
CA PHE A 164 0.33 -6.42 4.66
C PHE A 164 1.61 -6.50 5.49
N GLN A 165 2.74 -6.19 4.86
CA GLN A 165 4.03 -6.13 5.52
C GLN A 165 4.65 -4.75 5.38
N PHE A 166 5.51 -4.38 6.32
CA PHE A 166 6.09 -3.05 6.41
C PHE A 166 7.60 -3.14 6.47
N CYS A 167 8.28 -2.17 5.86
CA CYS A 167 9.72 -2.05 5.95
C CYS A 167 10.17 -0.59 5.89
N ASP A 168 11.41 -0.35 6.35
CA ASP A 168 12.12 0.87 6.04
C ASP A 168 12.59 0.82 4.58
N LYS A 169 12.48 1.94 3.86
CA LYS A 169 12.91 2.09 2.45
C LYS A 169 14.34 1.65 2.20
N ARG A 170 15.22 1.78 3.20
CA ARG A 170 16.63 1.38 3.11
C ARG A 170 16.81 -0.14 3.14
N GLN A 171 15.80 -0.87 3.60
CA GLN A 171 15.82 -2.32 3.79
C GLN A 171 14.88 -3.06 2.83
N THR A 172 14.22 -2.37 1.89
CA THR A 172 13.24 -3.00 0.98
C THR A 172 13.85 -4.20 0.25
N GLY A 173 15.04 -4.07 -0.34
CA GLY A 173 15.66 -5.16 -1.11
C GLY A 173 15.88 -6.41 -0.27
N LYS A 174 16.47 -6.24 0.92
CA LYS A 174 16.64 -7.33 1.89
C LYS A 174 15.29 -7.93 2.28
N ARG A 175 14.27 -7.10 2.53
CA ARG A 175 12.95 -7.58 2.94
C ARG A 175 12.26 -8.39 1.83
N ILE A 176 12.41 -7.98 0.58
CA ILE A 176 11.91 -8.74 -0.58
C ILE A 176 12.54 -10.14 -0.61
N ILE A 177 13.88 -10.21 -0.50
CA ILE A 177 14.60 -11.50 -0.45
C ILE A 177 14.10 -12.36 0.71
N ASP A 178 14.02 -11.79 1.92
CA ASP A 178 13.60 -12.50 3.13
C ASP A 178 12.19 -13.08 2.98
N ILE A 179 11.25 -12.31 2.43
CA ILE A 179 9.88 -12.74 2.19
C ILE A 179 9.87 -13.87 1.15
N LEU A 180 10.52 -13.66 0.00
CA LEU A 180 10.49 -14.63 -1.11
C LEU A 180 11.21 -15.96 -0.82
N ASN A 181 12.16 -15.97 0.12
CA ASN A 181 12.86 -17.17 0.58
C ASN A 181 12.13 -17.92 1.71
N ASN A 182 11.55 -17.21 2.68
CA ASN A 182 11.13 -17.82 3.94
C ASN A 182 9.62 -18.04 4.06
N TYR A 183 8.82 -17.49 3.15
CA TYR A 183 7.38 -17.69 3.19
C TYR A 183 7.04 -19.10 2.70
N LYS A 184 6.88 -20.04 3.64
CA LYS A 184 6.29 -21.34 3.34
C LYS A 184 4.79 -21.13 3.15
N VAL A 185 4.30 -21.39 1.95
CA VAL A 185 2.87 -21.58 1.71
C VAL A 185 2.51 -22.86 2.47
N VAL A 186 1.80 -22.70 3.60
CA VAL A 186 1.29 -23.83 4.40
C VAL A 186 0.09 -24.41 3.68
#